data_AF-A0A5C5T3X5-F1
#
_entry.id   AF-A0A5C5T3X5-F1
#
_cell.length_a   1.000
_cell.length_b   1.000
_cell.length_c   1.000
_cell.angle_alpha   90.00
_cell.angle_beta   90.00
_cell.angle_gamma   90.00
#
_symmetry.space_group_name_H-M   'P 1'
#
loop_
_entity.id
_entity.type
_entity.pdbx_description
1 polymer ?
#
loop_
_entity_poly.entity_id
_entity_poly.type
_entity_poly.pdbx_seq_one_letter_code
_entity_poly.pdbx_strand_id
1 'polypeptide(L)'
;MSDQQKIRTSVEIYGHTYKMVGSETSGHMRLVASMVDEKMREFHAMNPSLDSSKLAVLTAVNAVNDYLKLKEQVEQLEFELRKLKG
;
A
#
# COMPACT_ATOMS: atom_id res chain seq x y z
N MET A 1 5.03 -28.25 7.20
CA MET A 1 4.55 -26.99 7.81
C MET A 1 5.63 -25.95 7.61
N SER A 2 5.61 -25.23 6.48
CA SER A 2 6.60 -24.19 6.20
C SER A 2 6.20 -22.93 6.97
N ASP A 3 6.84 -22.69 8.11
CA ASP A 3 6.84 -21.37 8.74
C ASP A 3 7.47 -20.39 7.74
N GLN A 4 6.62 -19.69 6.98
CA GLN A 4 7.08 -18.52 6.23
C GLN A 4 7.72 -17.59 7.25
N GLN A 5 9.02 -17.35 7.08
CA GLN A 5 9.84 -16.60 8.02
C GLN A 5 9.29 -15.17 8.09
N LYS A 6 8.50 -14.89 9.12
CA LYS A 6 7.86 -13.57 9.29
C LYS A 6 8.92 -12.56 9.71
N ILE A 7 9.20 -11.60 8.85
CA ILE A 7 10.10 -10.49 9.11
C ILE A 7 9.31 -9.42 9.87
N ARG A 8 9.86 -8.98 11.01
CA ARG A 8 9.33 -7.87 11.80
C ARG A 8 10.15 -6.62 11.51
N THR A 9 9.50 -5.58 11.01
CA THR A 9 10.16 -4.31 10.68
C THR A 9 9.46 -3.18 11.42
N SER A 10 10.23 -2.35 12.13
CA SER A 10 9.71 -1.11 12.70
C SER A 10 9.81 -0.02 11.64
N VAL A 11 8.71 0.69 11.41
CA VAL A 11 8.60 1.77 10.42
C VAL A 11 7.97 3.00 11.06
N GLU A 12 8.18 4.17 10.48
CA GLU A 12 7.54 5.41 10.90
C GLU A 12 6.59 5.87 9.80
N ILE A 13 5.34 6.16 10.17
CA ILE A 13 4.30 6.65 9.28
C ILE A 13 3.63 7.83 9.99
N TYR A 14 3.66 9.00 9.37
CA TYR A 14 3.05 10.23 9.85
C TYR A 14 3.45 10.61 11.29
N GLY A 15 4.73 10.43 11.64
CA GLY A 15 5.26 10.70 12.98
C GLY A 15 4.95 9.63 14.03
N HIS A 16 4.31 8.52 13.64
CA HIS A 16 4.00 7.41 14.52
C HIS A 16 4.81 6.16 14.13
N THR A 17 5.42 5.50 15.12
CA THR A 17 6.16 4.26 14.89
C THR A 17 5.24 3.04 14.95
N TYR A 18 5.26 2.23 13.90
CA TYR A 18 4.50 0.97 13.79
C TYR A 18 5.44 -0.23 13.66
N LYS A 19 5.06 -1.35 14.26
CA LYS A 19 5.74 -2.64 14.07
C LYS A 19 4.95 -3.46 13.05
N MET A 20 5.46 -3.53 11.83
CA MET A 20 4.87 -4.33 10.76
C MET A 20 5.44 -5.75 10.76
N VAL A 21 4.61 -6.72 10.41
CA VAL A 21 4.99 -8.13 10.25
C VAL A 21 4.61 -8.58 8.86
N GLY A 22 5.57 -9.07 8.07
CA GLY A 22 5.35 -9.51 6.69
C GLY A 22 6.26 -10.65 6.30
N SER A 23 5.91 -11.34 5.21
CA SER A 23 6.80 -12.30 4.52
C SER A 23 7.82 -11.60 3.63
N GLU A 24 7.59 -10.31 3.32
CA GLU A 24 8.42 -9.50 2.45
C GLU A 24 9.70 -9.00 3.13
N THR A 25 10.69 -8.61 2.32
CA THR A 25 11.95 -8.06 2.83
C THR A 25 11.74 -6.77 3.62
N SER A 26 12.61 -6.50 4.61
CA SER A 26 12.53 -5.26 5.40
C SER A 26 12.64 -3.99 4.54
N GLY A 27 13.35 -4.05 3.41
CA GLY A 27 13.44 -2.95 2.45
C GLY A 27 12.11 -2.66 1.76
N HIS A 28 11.42 -3.71 1.28
CA HIS A 28 10.09 -3.57 0.68
C HIS A 28 9.08 -3.01 1.70
N MET A 29 9.11 -3.51 2.94
CA MET A 29 8.23 -3.01 4.00
C MET A 29 8.47 -1.52 4.34
N ARG A 30 9.73 -1.09 4.38
CA ARG A 30 10.08 0.33 4.56
C ARG A 30 9.59 1.18 3.40
N LEU A 31 9.74 0.70 2.16
CA LEU A 31 9.25 1.39 0.98
C LEU A 31 7.72 1.60 1.04
N VAL A 32 6.97 0.54 1.37
CA VAL A 32 5.51 0.64 1.56
C VAL A 32 5.16 1.69 2.61
N ALA A 33 5.85 1.69 3.75
CA ALA A 33 5.61 2.69 4.80
C ALA A 33 5.92 4.13 4.33
N SER A 34 7.02 4.33 3.60
CA SER A 34 7.36 5.64 3.03
C SER A 34 6.32 6.13 2.03
N MET A 35 5.78 5.25 1.18
CA MET A 35 4.72 5.61 0.22
C MET A 35 3.43 6.03 0.93
N VAL A 36 3.07 5.34 2.02
CA VAL A 36 1.90 5.72 2.83
C VAL A 36 2.12 7.06 3.51
N ASP A 37 3.30 7.30 4.09
CA ASP A 37 3.64 8.59 4.72
C ASP A 37 3.56 9.76 3.72
N GLU A 38 4.12 9.59 2.53
CA GLU A 38 4.05 10.59 1.46
C GLU A 38 2.61 10.90 1.06
N LYS A 39 1.78 9.87 0.83
CA LYS A 39 0.36 10.05 0.49
C LYS A 39 -0.44 10.74 1.60
N MET A 40 -0.18 10.40 2.86
CA MET A 40 -0.82 11.09 3.99
C MET A 40 -0.43 12.58 3.99
N ARG A 41 0.86 12.91 3.81
CA ARG A 41 1.31 14.31 3.75
C ARG A 41 0.73 15.07 2.57
N GLU A 42 0.63 14.45 1.40
CA GLU A 42 0.00 15.03 0.21
C GLU A 42 -1.47 15.39 0.48
N PHE A 43 -2.25 14.44 1.01
CA PHE A 43 -3.66 14.68 1.33
C PHE A 43 -3.85 15.71 2.45
N HIS A 44 -2.94 15.78 3.42
CA HIS A 44 -2.97 16.80 4.46
C HIS A 44 -2.67 18.19 3.89
N ALA A 45 -1.71 18.31 2.97
CA ALA A 45 -1.42 19.56 2.28
C ALA A 45 -2.62 20.09 1.48
N MET A 46 -3.41 19.19 0.88
CA MET A 46 -4.64 19.54 0.18
C MET A 46 -5.83 19.82 1.12
N ASN A 47 -5.87 19.16 2.29
CA ASN A 47 -6.98 19.26 3.25
C ASN A 47 -6.45 19.39 4.69
N PRO A 48 -5.98 20.58 5.10
CA PRO A 48 -5.31 20.77 6.40
C PRO A 48 -6.21 20.56 7.62
N SER A 49 -7.53 20.62 7.43
CA SER A 49 -8.53 20.46 8.49
C SER A 49 -8.83 19.00 8.86
N LEU A 50 -8.28 18.03 8.12
CA LEU A 50 -8.46 16.61 8.41
C LEU A 50 -7.55 16.18 9.56
N ASP A 51 -8.15 15.49 10.54
CA ASP A 51 -7.41 14.79 11.57
C ASP A 51 -6.66 13.57 11.00
N SER A 52 -5.60 13.15 11.70
CA SER A 52 -4.73 12.04 11.26
C SER A 52 -5.48 10.72 11.05
N SER A 53 -6.57 10.48 11.79
CA SER A 53 -7.37 9.26 11.63
C SER A 53 -8.18 9.28 10.34
N LYS A 54 -8.87 10.38 10.05
CA LYS A 54 -9.57 10.56 8.75
C LYS A 54 -8.60 10.51 7.58
N LEU A 55 -7.41 11.12 7.72
CA LEU A 55 -6.35 11.10 6.72
C LEU A 55 -5.86 9.67 6.44
N ALA A 56 -5.66 8.86 7.48
CA ALA A 56 -5.26 7.46 7.35
C ALA A 56 -6.33 6.63 6.63
N VAL A 57 -7.61 6.82 6.98
CA VAL A 57 -8.73 6.14 6.31
C VAL A 57 -8.82 6.57 4.83
N LEU A 58 -8.72 7.86 4.53
CA LEU A 58 -8.71 8.36 3.15
C LEU A 58 -7.55 7.78 2.34
N THR A 59 -6.38 7.65 2.96
CA THR A 59 -5.20 7.03 2.33
C THR A 59 -5.44 5.56 2.04
N ALA A 60 -6.00 4.81 2.99
CA ALA A 60 -6.34 3.40 2.80
C ALA A 60 -7.39 3.20 1.70
N VAL A 61 -8.44 4.03 1.66
CA VAL A 61 -9.49 3.96 0.64
C VAL A 61 -8.91 4.22 -0.75
N ASN A 62 -8.07 5.25 -0.90
CA ASN A 62 -7.41 5.54 -2.18
C ASN A 62 -6.47 4.39 -2.61
N ALA A 63 -5.66 3.86 -1.71
CA ALA A 63 -4.76 2.75 -2.01
C ALA A 63 -5.52 1.48 -2.46
N VAL A 64 -6.63 1.15 -1.81
CA VAL A 64 -7.47 0.00 -2.19
C VAL A 64 -8.14 0.23 -3.54
N ASN A 65 -8.62 1.44 -3.82
CA ASN A 65 -9.21 1.79 -5.12
C ASN A 65 -8.18 1.65 -6.25
N ASP A 66 -6.95 2.12 -6.05
CA ASP A 66 -5.88 2.00 -7.04
C ASP A 66 -5.48 0.53 -7.25
N TYR A 67 -5.43 -0.26 -6.17
CA TYR A 67 -5.22 -1.70 -6.27
C TYR A 67 -6.31 -2.40 -7.09
N LEU A 68 -7.59 -2.06 -6.88
CA LEU A 68 -8.70 -2.65 -7.65
C LEU A 68 -8.58 -2.31 -9.13
N LYS A 69 -8.31 -1.05 -9.48
CA LYS A 69 -8.09 -0.63 -10.88
C LYS A 69 -6.91 -1.36 -11.52
N LEU A 70 -5.80 -1.50 -10.79
CA LEU A 70 -4.62 -2.22 -11.29
C LEU A 70 -4.93 -3.70 -11.51
N LYS A 71 -5.69 -4.31 -10.60
CA LYS A 71 -6.13 -5.70 -10.72
C LYS A 71 -7.01 -5.91 -11.95
N GLU A 72 -7.99 -5.03 -12.17
CA GLU A 72 -8.86 -5.07 -13.36
C GLU A 72 -8.03 -4.94 -14.65
N GLN A 73 -7.05 -4.04 -14.69
CA GLN A 73 -6.14 -3.89 -15.84
C GLN A 73 -5.32 -5.16 -16.09
N VAL A 74 -4.79 -5.79 -15.04
CA VAL A 74 -4.04 -7.04 -15.16
C VAL A 74 -4.94 -8.16 -15.71
N GLU A 75 -6.16 -8.31 -15.18
CA GLU A 75 -7.12 -9.31 -15.65
C GLU A 75 -7.49 -9.09 -17.13
N GLN A 76 -7.68 -7.83 -17.54
CA GLN A 76 -7.94 -7.49 -18.94
C GLN A 76 -6.75 -7.82 -19.85
N LEU A 77 -5.53 -7.47 -19.45
CA LEU A 77 -4.32 -7.77 -20.22
C LEU A 77 -4.10 -9.29 -20.33
N GLU A 78 -4.34 -10.05 -19.27
CA GLU A 78 -4.27 -11.52 -19.30
C GLU A 78 -5.29 -12.13 -20.27
N PHE A 79 -6.51 -11.57 -20.31
CA PHE A 79 -7.56 -11.99 -21.24
C PHE A 79 -7.17 -11.71 -22.69
N GLU A 80 -6.63 -10.52 -22.99
CA GLU A 80 -6.14 -10.16 -24.32
C GLU A 80 -4.96 -11.04 -24.76
N LEU A 81 -4.00 -11.32 -23.85
CA LEU A 81 -2.89 -12.23 -24.12
C LEU A 81 -3.35 -13.65 -24.41
N ARG A 82 -4.39 -14.15 -23.73
CA ARG A 82 -4.98 -15.46 -24.04
C ARG A 82 -5.65 -15.49 -25.41
N LYS A 83 -6.33 -14.41 -25.81
CA LYS A 83 -6.95 -14.28 -27.14
C LYS A 83 -5.95 -14.21 -28.29
N LEU A 84 -4.76 -13.65 -28.06
CA LEU A 84 -3.70 -13.56 -29.08
C LEU A 84 -2.87 -14.85 -29.20
N LYS A 85 -2.88 -15.72 -28.18
CA LYS A 85 -2.15 -16.98 -28.14
C LYS A 85 -3.00 -18.20 -28.56
N GLY A 86 -4.30 -18.03 -28.77
CA GLY A 86 -5.21 -19.03 -29.32
C GLY A 86 -5.62 -18.67 -30.74
#